data_AF-A0A6G0R352-F1
#
_entry.id   AF-A0A6G0R352-F1
#
_cell.length_a   1.000
_cell.length_b   1.000
_cell.length_c   1.000
_cell.angle_alpha   90.00
_cell.angle_beta   90.00
_cell.angle_gamma   90.00
#
_symmetry.space_group_name_H-M   'P 1'
#
loop_
_entity.id
_entity.type
_entity.pdbx_description
1 polymer ?
#
loop_
_entity_poly.entity_id
_entity_poly.type
_entity_poly.pdbx_seq_one_letter_code
_entity_poly.pdbx_strand_id
1 'polypeptide(L)'
;MFSSWRRSKSSLRADAAEAERAMLREKLQAMQFTNASATQSTETTTRSKSASSIRADAAEAELAKLRSQMQAKHKKKFLKFSCKIGWCTHEGTCDSVDADLELLKKRLTAMELEMEQLQRFSEIRNEMELNIAKVEKEIRSKYGILNALELVIVMDCTNSMSSWILLAKSAILSIINNVRLDHPRAKIRIGVVAYRDFCDGDKRLQTQTLTSDATVVQNFISSLRAFGGGDDPEDIPGGLAAALAMPFQAEAKRIVLVTDAPCHGRKFHDTSDKEEYRSEIEQSPDICAQMREMARRGIDFTIIEVYPTNTPRWWRFFVKNSIA
;
A
#
# COMPACT_ATOMS: atom_id res chain seq x y z
N MET A 1 -66.41 37.96 21.82
CA MET A 1 -65.03 38.15 22.31
C MET A 1 -64.20 36.96 21.86
N PHE A 2 -63.21 37.19 20.99
CA PHE A 2 -62.33 36.16 20.44
C PHE A 2 -61.49 35.52 21.55
N SER A 3 -61.61 34.20 21.75
CA SER A 3 -60.72 33.45 22.64
C SER A 3 -59.39 33.19 21.92
N SER A 4 -58.34 33.91 22.30
CA SER A 4 -56.99 33.64 21.79
C SER A 4 -56.51 32.30 22.37
N TRP A 5 -56.51 31.25 21.56
CA TRP A 5 -55.96 29.97 21.95
C TRP A 5 -54.43 30.06 21.94
N ARG A 6 -53.84 30.35 23.10
CA ARG A 6 -52.40 30.53 23.24
C ARG A 6 -51.74 29.14 23.19
N ARG A 7 -51.10 28.83 22.06
CA ARG A 7 -50.38 27.56 21.84
C ARG A 7 -49.34 27.34 22.94
N SER A 8 -49.23 26.11 23.44
CA SER A 8 -48.28 25.78 24.50
C SER A 8 -46.84 25.86 23.98
N LYS A 9 -45.88 26.17 24.87
CA LYS A 9 -44.44 26.18 24.50
C LYS A 9 -43.95 24.83 23.98
N SER A 10 -44.60 23.72 24.35
CA SER A 10 -44.26 22.39 23.86
C SER A 10 -44.73 22.17 22.41
N SER A 11 -45.92 22.64 22.02
CA SER A 11 -46.37 22.50 20.64
C SER A 11 -45.56 23.39 19.68
N LEU A 12 -45.16 24.59 20.11
CA LEU A 12 -44.28 25.45 19.33
C LEU A 12 -42.88 24.85 19.13
N ARG A 13 -42.36 24.10 20.11
CA ARG A 13 -41.09 23.37 19.97
C ARG A 13 -41.19 22.15 19.06
N ALA A 14 -42.33 21.46 19.09
CA ALA A 14 -42.58 20.33 18.21
C ALA A 14 -42.66 20.78 16.74
N ASP A 15 -43.41 21.86 16.46
CA ASP A 15 -43.50 22.44 15.12
C ASP A 15 -42.14 22.93 14.61
N ALA A 16 -41.33 23.55 15.49
CA ALA A 16 -39.99 24.02 15.13
C ALA A 16 -39.05 22.85 14.78
N ALA A 17 -39.10 21.76 15.54
CA ALA A 17 -38.33 20.55 15.26
C ALA A 17 -38.79 19.85 13.97
N GLU A 18 -40.08 19.91 13.67
CA GLU A 18 -40.64 19.35 12.43
C GLU A 18 -40.26 20.19 11.20
N ALA A 19 -40.26 21.52 11.33
CA ALA A 19 -39.76 22.43 10.29
C ALA A 19 -38.25 22.26 10.03
N GLU A 20 -37.45 22.05 11.08
CA GLU A 20 -36.01 21.78 10.96
C GLU A 20 -35.73 20.44 10.26
N ARG A 21 -36.51 19.40 10.59
CA ARG A 21 -36.45 18.10 9.89
C ARG A 21 -36.87 18.19 8.43
N ALA A 22 -37.86 19.03 8.10
CA ALA A 22 -38.27 19.27 6.72
C ALA A 22 -37.15 19.95 5.91
N MET A 23 -36.51 20.99 6.47
CA MET A 23 -35.36 21.65 5.83
C MET A 23 -34.17 20.70 5.65
N LEU A 24 -33.90 19.82 6.62
CA LEU A 24 -32.83 18.82 6.49
C LEU A 24 -33.12 17.78 5.38
N ARG A 25 -34.38 17.37 5.23
CA ARG A 25 -34.80 16.48 4.13
C ARG A 25 -34.65 17.14 2.76
N GLU A 26 -35.02 18.41 2.65
CA GLU A 26 -34.87 19.17 1.41
C GLU A 26 -33.38 19.37 1.04
N LYS A 27 -32.53 19.68 2.03
CA LYS A 27 -31.07 19.73 1.83
C LYS A 27 -30.47 18.39 1.42
N LEU A 28 -30.95 17.28 1.98
CA LEU A 28 -30.52 15.93 1.60
C LEU A 28 -30.95 15.60 0.15
N GLN A 29 -32.15 15.98 -0.27
CA GLN A 29 -32.60 15.81 -1.66
C GLN A 29 -31.81 16.70 -2.63
N ALA A 30 -31.47 17.93 -2.25
CA ALA A 30 -30.62 18.80 -3.07
C ALA A 30 -29.18 18.26 -3.22
N MET A 31 -28.63 17.65 -2.16
CA MET A 31 -27.33 16.94 -2.25
C MET A 31 -27.41 15.68 -3.14
N GLN A 32 -28.54 15.00 -3.16
CA GLN A 32 -28.73 13.84 -4.05
C GLN A 32 -28.87 14.26 -5.54
N PHE A 33 -29.53 15.39 -5.82
CA PHE A 33 -29.67 15.92 -7.18
C PHE A 33 -28.37 16.50 -7.76
N THR A 34 -27.55 17.15 -6.92
CA THR A 34 -26.22 17.65 -7.34
C THR A 34 -25.26 16.51 -7.69
N ASN A 35 -25.35 15.38 -6.98
CA ASN A 35 -24.60 14.17 -7.33
C ASN A 35 -25.13 13.47 -8.59
N ALA A 36 -26.41 13.62 -8.95
CA ALA A 36 -27.01 13.00 -10.13
C ALA A 36 -26.75 13.78 -11.44
N SER A 37 -26.51 15.09 -11.38
CA SER A 37 -26.14 15.91 -12.56
C SER A 37 -24.65 15.89 -12.91
N ALA A 38 -23.79 15.44 -12.00
CA ALA A 38 -22.36 15.23 -12.27
C ALA A 38 -22.07 13.86 -12.93
N THR A 39 -23.09 13.03 -13.16
CA THR A 39 -22.98 11.72 -13.81
C THR A 39 -23.56 11.74 -15.22
N GLN A 40 -22.86 12.39 -16.13
CA GLN A 40 -22.75 11.91 -17.51
C GLN A 40 -21.26 11.90 -17.87
N SER A 41 -20.78 10.71 -18.26
CA SER A 41 -19.41 10.32 -18.61
C SER A 41 -18.36 10.26 -17.50
N THR A 42 -18.67 9.59 -16.39
CA THR A 42 -17.66 8.77 -15.70
C THR A 42 -18.25 7.38 -15.55
N GLU A 43 -17.76 6.43 -16.35
CA GLU A 43 -17.85 5.02 -16.01
C GLU A 43 -17.19 4.86 -14.65
N THR A 44 -17.99 4.87 -13.59
CA THR A 44 -17.60 4.35 -12.30
C THR A 44 -17.41 2.85 -12.51
N THR A 45 -16.20 2.46 -12.91
CA THR A 45 -15.71 1.13 -12.65
C THR A 45 -15.84 0.97 -11.14
N THR A 46 -16.86 0.24 -10.69
CA THR A 46 -16.89 -0.32 -9.35
C THR A 46 -15.66 -1.20 -9.27
N ARG A 47 -14.57 -0.61 -8.76
CA ARG A 47 -13.28 -1.26 -8.60
C ARG A 47 -13.54 -2.57 -7.85
N SER A 48 -13.39 -3.69 -8.54
CA SER A 48 -13.64 -5.00 -7.97
C SER A 48 -12.78 -5.15 -6.71
N LYS A 49 -13.38 -5.67 -5.64
CA LYS A 49 -12.66 -5.92 -4.39
C LYS A 49 -11.42 -6.75 -4.72
N SER A 50 -10.26 -6.25 -4.32
CA SER A 50 -8.99 -6.95 -4.53
C SER A 50 -9.02 -8.33 -3.85
N ALA A 51 -8.27 -9.29 -4.36
CA ALA A 51 -8.19 -10.63 -3.76
C ALA A 51 -7.80 -10.60 -2.26
N SER A 52 -7.03 -9.62 -1.81
CA SER A 52 -6.72 -9.49 -0.38
C SER A 52 -7.84 -8.85 0.45
N SER A 53 -8.65 -7.94 -0.09
CA SER A 53 -9.82 -7.43 0.64
C SER A 53 -10.88 -8.52 0.77
N ILE A 54 -11.03 -9.37 -0.26
CA ILE A 54 -11.88 -10.56 -0.18
C ILE A 54 -11.37 -11.53 0.91
N ARG A 55 -10.05 -11.76 0.98
CA ARG A 55 -9.44 -12.59 2.03
C ARG A 55 -9.60 -11.97 3.43
N ALA A 56 -9.47 -10.65 3.56
CA ALA A 56 -9.70 -9.94 4.81
C ALA A 56 -11.15 -10.08 5.29
N ASP A 57 -12.13 -9.86 4.40
CA ASP A 57 -13.55 -10.03 4.70
C ASP A 57 -13.85 -11.48 5.15
N ALA A 58 -13.24 -12.48 4.48
CA ALA A 58 -13.40 -13.89 4.82
C ALA A 58 -12.77 -14.25 6.18
N ALA A 59 -11.55 -13.75 6.45
CA ALA A 59 -10.86 -13.95 7.71
C ALA A 59 -11.61 -13.29 8.89
N GLU A 60 -12.15 -12.08 8.69
CA GLU A 60 -13.00 -11.37 9.65
C GLU A 60 -14.26 -12.17 10.01
N ALA A 61 -14.94 -12.73 9.01
CA ALA A 61 -16.12 -13.56 9.21
C ALA A 61 -15.77 -14.86 9.98
N GLU A 62 -14.63 -15.49 9.67
CA GLU A 62 -14.17 -16.66 10.39
C GLU A 62 -13.81 -16.31 11.85
N LEU A 63 -13.21 -15.14 12.11
CA LEU A 63 -12.79 -14.74 13.45
C LEU A 63 -14.01 -14.46 14.33
N ALA A 64 -15.02 -13.81 13.76
CA ALA A 64 -16.30 -13.62 14.43
C ALA A 64 -16.93 -14.97 14.84
N LYS A 65 -16.83 -15.99 13.97
CA LYS A 65 -17.32 -17.35 14.24
C LYS A 65 -16.54 -18.01 15.38
N LEU A 66 -15.21 -17.97 15.37
CA LEU A 66 -14.38 -18.54 16.44
C LEU A 66 -14.60 -17.85 17.79
N ARG A 67 -14.70 -16.51 17.80
CA ARG A 67 -15.03 -15.73 19.01
C ARG A 67 -16.37 -16.14 19.60
N SER A 68 -17.39 -16.29 18.76
CA SER A 68 -18.71 -16.76 19.17
C SER A 68 -18.67 -18.18 19.75
N GLN A 69 -17.91 -19.09 19.13
CA GLN A 69 -17.71 -20.45 19.65
C GLN A 69 -16.99 -20.47 21.00
N MET A 70 -15.98 -19.61 21.19
CA MET A 70 -15.28 -19.43 22.48
C MET A 70 -16.24 -18.92 23.56
N GLN A 71 -17.04 -17.89 23.27
CA GLN A 71 -18.04 -17.36 24.20
C GLN A 71 -19.09 -18.42 24.57
N ALA A 72 -19.57 -19.21 23.62
CA ALA A 72 -20.51 -20.30 23.87
C ALA A 72 -19.90 -21.40 24.75
N LYS A 73 -18.61 -21.77 24.53
CA LYS A 73 -17.91 -22.74 25.39
C LYS A 73 -17.63 -22.19 26.78
N HIS A 74 -17.26 -20.91 26.93
CA HIS A 74 -17.13 -20.25 28.23
C HIS A 74 -18.45 -20.22 29.00
N LYS A 75 -19.56 -19.92 28.32
CA LYS A 75 -20.91 -19.99 28.90
C LYS A 75 -21.24 -21.41 29.35
N LYS A 76 -20.95 -22.44 28.54
CA LYS A 76 -21.09 -23.86 28.95
C LYS A 76 -20.21 -24.23 30.15
N LYS A 77 -18.97 -23.74 30.24
CA LYS A 77 -18.06 -23.95 31.39
C LYS A 77 -18.59 -23.27 32.66
N PHE A 78 -19.15 -22.06 32.54
CA PHE A 78 -19.81 -21.34 33.63
C PHE A 78 -21.07 -22.08 34.11
N LEU A 79 -21.92 -22.55 33.19
CA LEU A 79 -23.06 -23.44 33.52
C LEU A 79 -22.60 -24.77 34.15
N LYS A 80 -21.42 -25.29 33.78
CA LYS A 80 -20.84 -26.50 34.38
C LYS A 80 -20.33 -26.24 35.81
N PHE A 81 -19.74 -25.07 36.05
CA PHE A 81 -19.36 -24.62 37.40
C PHE A 81 -20.60 -24.48 38.29
N SER A 82 -21.69 -23.88 37.79
CA SER A 82 -22.96 -23.81 38.52
C SER A 82 -23.57 -25.20 38.77
N CYS A 83 -23.33 -26.17 37.90
CA CYS A 83 -23.75 -27.56 38.09
C CYS A 83 -22.91 -28.29 39.17
N LYS A 84 -21.61 -27.97 39.27
CA LYS A 84 -20.69 -28.54 40.28
C LYS A 84 -20.97 -28.04 41.71
N ILE A 85 -21.57 -26.86 41.86
CA ILE A 85 -22.02 -26.27 43.14
C ILE A 85 -23.51 -26.55 43.43
N GLY A 86 -24.15 -27.47 42.69
CA GLY A 86 -25.53 -27.93 42.98
C GLY A 86 -26.67 -27.03 42.49
N TRP A 87 -26.41 -26.10 41.58
CA TRP A 87 -27.39 -25.14 41.06
C TRP A 87 -27.88 -25.48 39.63
N CYS A 88 -27.81 -26.74 39.21
CA CYS A 88 -28.37 -27.20 37.92
C CYS A 88 -29.53 -28.17 38.17
N THR A 89 -30.63 -28.04 37.42
CA THR A 89 -31.84 -28.87 37.54
C THR A 89 -32.00 -29.88 36.40
N HIS A 90 -30.94 -30.22 35.67
CA HIS A 90 -31.03 -31.09 34.50
C HIS A 90 -30.40 -32.47 34.75
N GLU A 91 -31.17 -33.54 34.46
CA GLU A 91 -30.71 -34.93 34.52
C GLU A 91 -29.85 -35.27 33.29
N GLY A 92 -28.55 -35.53 33.50
CA GLY A 92 -27.62 -36.01 32.46
C GLY A 92 -26.14 -35.92 32.86
N THR A 93 -25.29 -36.84 32.36
CA THR A 93 -23.85 -36.89 32.65
C THR A 93 -23.07 -35.76 31.98
N CYS A 94 -22.17 -35.14 32.74
CA CYS A 94 -21.47 -33.93 32.36
C CYS A 94 -19.99 -34.20 32.00
N ASP A 95 -19.75 -34.76 30.82
CA ASP A 95 -18.40 -35.15 30.35
C ASP A 95 -17.50 -33.97 29.93
N SER A 96 -16.19 -34.15 30.11
CA SER A 96 -15.13 -33.14 30.05
C SER A 96 -14.60 -32.92 28.63
N VAL A 97 -14.56 -31.64 28.22
CA VAL A 97 -14.09 -31.21 26.87
C VAL A 97 -12.96 -30.18 27.05
N ASP A 98 -11.80 -30.61 27.55
CA ASP A 98 -10.66 -29.70 27.76
C ASP A 98 -9.72 -29.61 26.54
N ALA A 99 -9.55 -30.69 25.76
CA ALA A 99 -8.66 -30.70 24.58
C ALA A 99 -9.16 -29.77 23.45
N ASP A 100 -10.48 -29.73 23.19
CA ASP A 100 -11.06 -28.90 22.13
C ASP A 100 -11.06 -27.39 22.46
N LEU A 101 -10.84 -27.00 23.72
CA LEU A 101 -10.78 -25.59 24.11
C LEU A 101 -9.39 -25.01 23.81
N GLU A 102 -8.33 -25.76 24.12
CA GLU A 102 -6.95 -25.36 23.81
C GLU A 102 -6.71 -25.30 22.29
N LEU A 103 -7.27 -26.25 21.52
CA LEU A 103 -7.23 -26.19 20.06
C LEU A 103 -7.96 -24.95 19.50
N LEU A 104 -9.10 -24.59 20.10
CA LEU A 104 -9.89 -23.43 19.69
C LEU A 104 -9.16 -22.11 20.03
N LYS A 105 -8.50 -22.03 21.18
CA LYS A 105 -7.65 -20.88 21.56
C LYS A 105 -6.47 -20.71 20.60
N LYS A 106 -5.73 -21.79 20.28
CA LYS A 106 -4.62 -21.74 19.33
C LYS A 106 -5.07 -21.27 17.95
N ARG A 107 -6.23 -21.76 17.48
CA ARG A 107 -6.84 -21.31 16.22
C ARG A 107 -7.23 -19.83 16.28
N LEU A 108 -7.86 -19.40 17.37
CA LEU A 108 -8.22 -18.00 17.55
C LEU A 108 -6.99 -17.09 17.49
N THR A 109 -5.93 -17.41 18.25
CA THR A 109 -4.70 -16.61 18.26
C THR A 109 -3.99 -16.59 16.90
N ALA A 110 -3.94 -17.72 16.20
CA ALA A 110 -3.34 -17.78 14.88
C ALA A 110 -4.10 -16.91 13.86
N MET A 111 -5.42 -16.91 13.94
CA MET A 111 -6.28 -16.15 13.04
C MET A 111 -6.34 -14.66 13.40
N GLU A 112 -6.23 -14.31 14.69
CA GLU A 112 -6.05 -12.92 15.12
C GLU A 112 -4.74 -12.34 14.58
N LEU A 113 -3.65 -13.12 14.61
CA LEU A 113 -2.37 -12.73 14.03
C LEU A 113 -2.46 -12.60 12.49
N GLU A 114 -3.12 -13.53 11.81
CA GLU A 114 -3.33 -13.47 10.37
C GLU A 114 -4.16 -12.23 9.97
N MET A 115 -5.20 -11.90 10.75
CA MET A 115 -5.99 -10.70 10.53
C MET A 115 -5.21 -9.41 10.75
N GLU A 116 -4.38 -9.35 11.79
CA GLU A 116 -3.50 -8.19 12.03
C GLU A 116 -2.55 -7.99 10.84
N GLN A 117 -1.99 -9.08 10.30
CA GLN A 117 -1.16 -9.03 9.09
C GLN A 117 -1.96 -8.55 7.87
N LEU A 118 -3.19 -9.02 7.67
CA LEU A 118 -4.05 -8.61 6.55
C LEU A 118 -4.47 -7.14 6.64
N GLN A 119 -4.81 -6.66 7.85
CA GLN A 119 -5.16 -5.26 8.10
C GLN A 119 -3.95 -4.36 7.82
N ARG A 120 -2.79 -4.70 8.38
CA ARG A 120 -1.55 -3.97 8.12
C ARG A 120 -1.20 -3.98 6.63
N PHE A 121 -1.38 -5.12 5.96
CA PHE A 121 -1.18 -5.23 4.53
C PHE A 121 -2.10 -4.30 3.73
N SER A 122 -3.34 -4.12 4.18
CA SER A 122 -4.31 -3.19 3.57
C SER A 122 -3.92 -1.72 3.75
N GLU A 123 -3.40 -1.34 4.92
CA GLU A 123 -2.95 0.01 5.21
C GLU A 123 -1.77 0.41 4.31
N ILE A 124 -0.75 -0.46 4.25
CA ILE A 124 0.44 -0.25 3.41
C ILE A 124 0.05 -0.17 1.93
N ARG A 125 -0.90 -1.00 1.48
CA ARG A 125 -1.43 -0.88 0.13
C ARG A 125 -2.04 0.50 -0.12
N ASN A 126 -2.89 0.97 0.79
CA ASN A 126 -3.55 2.27 0.63
C ASN A 126 -2.51 3.40 0.59
N GLU A 127 -1.50 3.36 1.46
CA GLU A 127 -0.39 4.30 1.46
C GLU A 127 0.40 4.26 0.14
N MET A 128 0.71 3.05 -0.34
CA MET A 128 1.39 2.85 -1.62
C MET A 128 0.56 3.47 -2.76
N GLU A 129 -0.74 3.20 -2.81
CA GLU A 129 -1.66 3.79 -3.81
C GLU A 129 -1.69 5.33 -3.75
N LEU A 130 -1.65 5.92 -2.56
CA LEU A 130 -1.55 7.38 -2.39
C LEU A 130 -0.21 7.92 -2.89
N ASN A 131 0.90 7.25 -2.59
CA ASN A 131 2.24 7.63 -3.06
C ASN A 131 2.33 7.55 -4.59
N ILE A 132 1.75 6.53 -5.19
CA ILE A 132 1.63 6.40 -6.65
C ILE A 132 0.84 7.56 -7.24
N ALA A 133 -0.34 7.85 -6.71
CA ALA A 133 -1.18 8.96 -7.18
C ALA A 133 -0.46 10.32 -7.06
N LYS A 134 0.35 10.49 -6.00
CA LYS A 134 1.20 11.67 -5.83
C LYS A 134 2.27 11.78 -6.93
N VAL A 135 2.96 10.68 -7.23
CA VAL A 135 3.95 10.63 -8.33
C VAL A 135 3.29 10.97 -9.66
N GLU A 136 2.12 10.40 -9.95
CA GLU A 136 1.36 10.70 -11.18
C GLU A 136 1.01 12.19 -11.28
N LYS A 137 0.53 12.78 -10.17
CA LYS A 137 0.20 14.21 -10.12
C LYS A 137 1.42 15.10 -10.35
N GLU A 138 2.56 14.75 -9.75
CA GLU A 138 3.81 15.49 -9.94
C GLU A 138 4.31 15.41 -11.39
N ILE A 139 4.26 14.22 -12.00
CA ILE A 139 4.62 14.02 -13.40
C ILE A 139 3.73 14.91 -14.28
N ARG A 140 2.42 14.87 -14.07
CA ARG A 140 1.45 15.69 -14.82
C ARG A 140 1.73 17.18 -14.71
N SER A 141 1.95 17.67 -13.48
CA SER A 141 2.13 19.11 -13.22
C SER A 141 3.46 19.65 -13.74
N LYS A 142 4.54 18.88 -13.62
CA LYS A 142 5.88 19.32 -14.05
C LYS A 142 6.10 19.17 -15.56
N TYR A 143 5.52 18.14 -16.17
CA TYR A 143 5.84 17.77 -17.55
C TYR A 143 4.69 17.99 -18.54
N GLY A 144 3.58 18.62 -18.12
CA GLY A 144 2.40 18.89 -18.97
C GLY A 144 2.64 19.73 -20.23
N ILE A 145 3.79 20.39 -20.34
CA ILE A 145 4.18 21.23 -21.48
C ILE A 145 5.28 20.58 -22.33
N LEU A 146 5.91 19.50 -21.85
CA LEU A 146 7.13 18.95 -22.45
C LEU A 146 6.84 17.88 -23.51
N ASN A 147 7.61 17.93 -24.60
CA ASN A 147 7.41 17.08 -25.78
C ASN A 147 8.03 15.68 -25.64
N ALA A 148 8.85 15.43 -24.62
CA ALA A 148 9.47 14.13 -24.37
C ALA A 148 9.72 13.92 -22.87
N LEU A 149 9.44 12.71 -22.39
CA LEU A 149 9.65 12.28 -21.00
C LEU A 149 10.31 10.93 -20.96
N GLU A 150 11.30 10.79 -20.07
CA GLU A 150 11.95 9.51 -19.79
C GLU A 150 11.78 9.14 -18.34
N LEU A 151 11.15 7.99 -18.13
CA LEU A 151 10.86 7.44 -16.81
C LEU A 151 11.63 6.13 -16.65
N VAL A 152 12.49 6.05 -15.65
CA VAL A 152 13.13 4.79 -15.26
C VAL A 152 12.61 4.35 -13.91
N ILE A 153 12.20 3.09 -13.83
CA ILE A 153 11.65 2.49 -12.62
C ILE A 153 12.67 1.52 -12.08
N VAL A 154 13.12 1.75 -10.86
CA VAL A 154 14.07 0.89 -10.14
C VAL A 154 13.27 0.18 -9.07
N MET A 155 13.09 -1.12 -9.19
CA MET A 155 12.18 -1.89 -8.36
C MET A 155 12.92 -3.02 -7.65
N ASP A 156 12.74 -3.06 -6.35
CA ASP A 156 13.14 -4.17 -5.50
C ASP A 156 12.37 -5.45 -5.91
N CYS A 157 13.12 -6.51 -6.18
CA CYS A 157 12.60 -7.82 -6.55
C CYS A 157 13.13 -8.93 -5.64
N THR A 158 13.49 -8.61 -4.40
CA THR A 158 13.93 -9.57 -3.37
C THR A 158 12.72 -10.33 -2.83
N ASN A 159 12.96 -11.33 -1.96
CA ASN A 159 11.87 -12.16 -1.46
C ASN A 159 10.89 -11.42 -0.52
N SER A 160 11.32 -10.37 0.19
CA SER A 160 10.47 -9.55 1.07
C SER A 160 9.32 -8.89 0.28
N MET A 161 9.60 -8.51 -0.96
CA MET A 161 8.64 -7.93 -1.91
C MET A 161 7.58 -8.92 -2.42
N SER A 162 7.61 -10.21 -2.07
CA SER A 162 6.71 -11.24 -2.62
C SER A 162 5.21 -10.92 -2.49
N SER A 163 4.81 -10.34 -1.36
CA SER A 163 3.41 -9.94 -1.13
C SER A 163 3.02 -8.65 -1.87
N TRP A 164 4.03 -7.88 -2.30
CA TRP A 164 3.89 -6.53 -2.86
C TRP A 164 4.13 -6.47 -4.36
N ILE A 165 4.88 -7.42 -4.92
CA ILE A 165 5.36 -7.35 -6.30
C ILE A 165 4.22 -7.23 -7.31
N LEU A 166 3.09 -7.91 -7.08
CA LEU A 166 1.91 -7.77 -7.96
C LEU A 166 1.30 -6.37 -7.90
N LEU A 167 1.23 -5.78 -6.70
CA LEU A 167 0.74 -4.42 -6.50
C LEU A 167 1.71 -3.41 -7.12
N ALA A 168 3.02 -3.57 -6.89
CA ALA A 168 4.07 -2.74 -7.47
C ALA A 168 4.02 -2.78 -9.01
N LYS A 169 3.91 -3.96 -9.62
CA LYS A 169 3.74 -4.12 -11.06
C LYS A 169 2.48 -3.41 -11.56
N SER A 170 1.33 -3.64 -10.92
CA SER A 170 0.05 -3.02 -11.32
C SER A 170 0.10 -1.49 -11.24
N ALA A 171 0.71 -0.97 -10.18
CA ALA A 171 0.95 0.44 -9.96
C ALA A 171 1.82 1.06 -11.05
N ILE A 172 2.97 0.43 -11.33
CA ILE A 172 3.89 0.84 -12.38
C ILE A 172 3.15 0.89 -13.73
N LEU A 173 2.39 -0.14 -14.06
CA LEU A 173 1.61 -0.18 -15.29
C LEU A 173 0.55 0.91 -15.36
N SER A 174 -0.09 1.25 -14.24
CA SER A 174 -1.02 2.39 -14.16
C SER A 174 -0.31 3.72 -14.41
N ILE A 175 0.84 3.96 -13.76
CA ILE A 175 1.66 5.16 -14.01
C ILE A 175 1.99 5.27 -15.49
N ILE A 176 2.46 4.18 -16.10
CA ILE A 176 2.83 4.13 -17.52
C ILE A 176 1.63 4.48 -18.42
N ASN A 177 0.47 3.91 -18.16
CA ASN A 177 -0.73 4.13 -18.96
C ASN A 177 -1.27 5.55 -18.79
N ASN A 178 -1.35 6.04 -17.55
CA ASN A 178 -1.85 7.38 -17.22
C ASN A 178 -0.98 8.45 -17.85
N VAL A 179 0.36 8.34 -17.71
CA VAL A 179 1.30 9.28 -18.32
C VAL A 179 1.15 9.34 -19.85
N ARG A 180 0.85 8.22 -20.51
CA ARG A 180 0.59 8.20 -21.96
C ARG A 180 -0.75 8.83 -22.34
N LEU A 181 -1.80 8.58 -21.56
CA LEU A 181 -3.13 9.15 -21.79
C LEU A 181 -3.15 10.66 -21.57
N ASP A 182 -2.45 11.14 -20.53
CA ASP A 182 -2.41 12.55 -20.16
C ASP A 182 -1.56 13.39 -21.12
N HIS A 183 -0.57 12.76 -21.77
CA HIS A 183 0.38 13.43 -22.65
C HIS A 183 0.44 12.74 -24.03
N PRO A 184 -0.65 12.74 -24.81
CA PRO A 184 -0.74 11.99 -26.06
C PRO A 184 0.22 12.48 -27.15
N ARG A 185 0.77 13.70 -27.00
CA ARG A 185 1.76 14.29 -27.92
C ARG A 185 3.20 14.14 -27.44
N ALA A 186 3.42 13.68 -26.20
CA ALA A 186 4.76 13.54 -25.64
C ALA A 186 5.40 12.21 -26.07
N LYS A 187 6.67 12.26 -26.47
CA LYS A 187 7.49 11.07 -26.70
C LYS A 187 7.93 10.50 -25.36
N ILE A 188 7.25 9.47 -24.91
CA ILE A 188 7.54 8.81 -23.63
C ILE A 188 8.41 7.57 -23.87
N ARG A 189 9.57 7.48 -23.21
CA ARG A 189 10.36 6.25 -23.12
C ARG A 189 10.44 5.78 -21.68
N ILE A 190 10.29 4.49 -21.47
CA ILE A 190 10.31 3.88 -20.14
C ILE A 190 11.40 2.83 -20.08
N GLY A 191 12.18 2.88 -19.01
CA GLY A 191 13.17 1.87 -18.64
C GLY A 191 12.80 1.25 -17.30
N VAL A 192 13.24 0.02 -17.06
CA VAL A 192 13.00 -0.69 -15.81
C VAL A 192 14.29 -1.37 -15.37
N VAL A 193 14.63 -1.24 -14.09
CA VAL A 193 15.68 -2.00 -13.41
C VAL A 193 15.01 -2.78 -12.29
N ALA A 194 15.12 -4.09 -12.34
CA ALA A 194 14.79 -4.96 -11.21
C ALA A 194 16.11 -5.31 -10.52
N TYR A 195 16.28 -4.88 -9.27
CA TYR A 195 17.46 -5.18 -8.47
C TYR A 195 17.13 -6.15 -7.33
N ARG A 196 18.16 -6.80 -6.82
CA ARG A 196 18.15 -7.71 -5.66
C ARG A 196 19.45 -7.52 -4.87
N ASP A 197 19.99 -8.58 -4.28
CA ASP A 197 21.20 -8.52 -3.45
C ASP A 197 22.44 -9.06 -4.18
N PHE A 198 23.62 -8.82 -3.62
CA PHE A 198 24.91 -9.25 -4.13
C PHE A 198 24.99 -10.76 -4.39
N CYS A 199 24.35 -11.59 -3.57
CA CYS A 199 24.40 -13.04 -3.73
C CYS A 199 23.48 -13.60 -4.84
N ASP A 200 22.66 -12.78 -5.49
CA ASP A 200 21.67 -13.23 -6.49
C ASP A 200 22.24 -13.46 -7.90
N GLY A 201 23.57 -13.45 -8.03
CA GLY A 201 24.29 -13.79 -9.26
C GLY A 201 23.82 -12.99 -10.48
N ASP A 202 23.61 -13.67 -11.61
CA ASP A 202 23.15 -13.05 -12.86
C ASP A 202 21.78 -12.37 -12.75
N LYS A 203 20.99 -12.71 -11.73
CA LYS A 203 19.68 -12.09 -11.51
C LYS A 203 19.73 -10.99 -10.45
N ARG A 204 20.89 -10.65 -9.89
CA ARG A 204 21.07 -9.46 -9.05
C ARG A 204 20.51 -8.21 -9.74
N LEU A 205 20.79 -8.04 -11.04
CA LEU A 205 20.25 -6.94 -11.85
C LEU A 205 19.62 -7.49 -13.13
N GLN A 206 18.34 -7.18 -13.34
CA GLN A 206 17.67 -7.40 -14.62
C GLN A 206 17.18 -6.05 -15.15
N THR A 207 17.54 -5.70 -16.38
CA THR A 207 17.26 -4.37 -16.94
C THR A 207 16.52 -4.44 -18.26
N GLN A 208 15.49 -3.61 -18.39
CA GLN A 208 14.90 -3.20 -19.66
C GLN A 208 15.31 -1.75 -19.94
N THR A 209 16.09 -1.54 -20.99
CA THR A 209 16.52 -0.19 -21.38
C THR A 209 15.35 0.67 -21.85
N LEU A 210 15.54 1.99 -21.82
CA LEU A 210 14.57 3.01 -22.24
C LEU A 210 14.01 2.72 -23.64
N THR A 211 12.70 2.51 -23.72
CA THR A 211 11.99 2.29 -24.98
C THR A 211 10.61 2.95 -24.98
N SER A 212 10.12 3.35 -26.15
CA SER A 212 8.73 3.83 -26.34
C SER A 212 7.73 2.68 -26.49
N ASP A 213 8.19 1.45 -26.69
CA ASP A 213 7.33 0.28 -26.80
C ASP A 213 6.77 -0.12 -25.44
N ALA A 214 5.46 0.11 -25.24
CA ALA A 214 4.78 -0.26 -23.99
C ALA A 214 4.73 -1.77 -23.79
N THR A 215 4.56 -2.53 -24.87
CA THR A 215 4.38 -3.98 -24.80
C THR A 215 5.65 -4.65 -24.30
N VAL A 216 6.82 -4.18 -24.77
CA VAL A 216 8.13 -4.64 -24.27
C VAL A 216 8.26 -4.39 -22.77
N VAL A 217 7.94 -3.17 -22.32
CA VAL A 217 8.01 -2.80 -20.91
C VAL A 217 7.01 -3.61 -20.06
N GLN A 218 5.77 -3.76 -20.54
CA GLN A 218 4.72 -4.54 -19.88
C GLN A 218 5.10 -6.01 -19.74
N ASN A 219 5.65 -6.62 -20.79
CA ASN A 219 6.11 -8.00 -20.76
C ASN A 219 7.28 -8.19 -19.80
N PHE A 220 8.24 -7.27 -19.81
CA PHE A 220 9.36 -7.28 -18.87
C PHE A 220 8.86 -7.25 -17.43
N ILE A 221 8.04 -6.25 -17.07
CA ILE A 221 7.45 -6.10 -15.73
C ILE A 221 6.65 -7.35 -15.35
N SER A 222 5.84 -7.88 -16.26
CA SER A 222 5.03 -9.08 -16.03
C SER A 222 5.89 -10.30 -15.73
N SER A 223 7.07 -10.42 -16.34
CA SER A 223 8.00 -11.55 -16.14
C SER A 223 8.73 -11.55 -14.79
N LEU A 224 8.87 -10.39 -14.14
CA LEU A 224 9.65 -10.26 -12.90
C LEU A 224 9.07 -11.10 -11.76
N ARG A 225 9.91 -11.59 -10.86
CA ARG A 225 9.47 -12.32 -9.66
C ARG A 225 10.29 -11.85 -8.47
N ALA A 226 9.63 -11.78 -7.33
CA ALA A 226 10.26 -11.59 -6.03
C ALA A 226 10.93 -12.90 -5.62
N PHE A 227 12.24 -12.87 -5.38
CA PHE A 227 13.03 -13.97 -4.83
C PHE A 227 14.43 -13.43 -4.48
N GLY A 228 15.23 -14.23 -3.78
CA GLY A 228 16.60 -13.82 -3.47
C GLY A 228 16.63 -12.85 -2.29
N GLY A 229 17.61 -11.94 -2.31
CA GLY A 229 18.04 -11.20 -1.13
C GLY A 229 19.22 -11.92 -0.48
N GLY A 230 19.56 -11.54 0.75
CA GLY A 230 20.56 -12.26 1.52
C GLY A 230 20.58 -11.87 2.98
N ASP A 231 20.70 -10.58 3.25
CA ASP A 231 20.44 -9.94 4.54
C ASP A 231 19.33 -8.88 4.40
N ASP A 232 19.14 -8.04 5.42
CA ASP A 232 18.06 -7.05 5.43
C ASP A 232 18.31 -5.86 4.47
N PRO A 233 19.52 -5.30 4.33
CA PRO A 233 19.81 -4.29 3.33
C PRO A 233 19.97 -4.88 1.92
N GLU A 234 19.74 -4.09 0.88
CA GLU A 234 19.74 -4.57 -0.50
C GLU A 234 20.62 -3.68 -1.42
N ASP A 235 20.95 -4.17 -2.62
CA ASP A 235 21.82 -3.48 -3.60
C ASP A 235 21.09 -2.36 -4.39
N ILE A 236 20.49 -1.43 -3.66
CA ILE A 236 19.96 -0.18 -4.20
C ILE A 236 21.04 0.60 -4.99
N PRO A 237 22.31 0.74 -4.53
CA PRO A 237 23.33 1.44 -5.29
C PRO A 237 23.56 0.84 -6.68
N GLY A 238 23.64 -0.49 -6.80
CA GLY A 238 23.78 -1.16 -8.09
C GLY A 238 22.55 -0.95 -8.99
N GLY A 239 21.35 -1.03 -8.43
CA GLY A 239 20.10 -0.71 -9.14
C GLY A 239 20.08 0.71 -9.71
N LEU A 240 20.46 1.71 -8.90
CA LEU A 240 20.54 3.11 -9.33
C LEU A 240 21.67 3.34 -10.34
N ALA A 241 22.79 2.62 -10.23
CA ALA A 241 23.89 2.72 -11.18
C ALA A 241 23.46 2.22 -12.56
N ALA A 242 22.77 1.08 -12.61
CA ALA A 242 22.19 0.55 -13.85
C ALA A 242 21.18 1.52 -14.47
N ALA A 243 20.33 2.16 -13.65
CA ALA A 243 19.39 3.18 -14.11
C ALA A 243 20.12 4.40 -14.69
N LEU A 244 21.14 4.90 -14.00
CA LEU A 244 21.93 6.07 -14.43
C LEU A 244 22.73 5.80 -15.70
N ALA A 245 23.12 4.55 -15.96
CA ALA A 245 23.81 4.14 -17.19
C ALA A 245 22.90 4.13 -18.43
N MET A 246 21.57 4.21 -18.27
CA MET A 246 20.66 4.24 -19.41
C MET A 246 20.82 5.51 -20.26
N PRO A 247 20.59 5.42 -21.59
CA PRO A 247 20.84 6.53 -22.52
C PRO A 247 19.68 7.53 -22.53
N PHE A 248 19.57 8.33 -21.46
CA PHE A 248 18.61 9.42 -21.40
C PHE A 248 18.87 10.48 -22.48
N GLN A 249 17.84 10.86 -23.23
CA GLN A 249 17.88 11.85 -24.31
C GLN A 249 16.82 12.94 -24.16
N ALA A 250 15.78 12.74 -23.35
CA ALA A 250 14.73 13.72 -23.15
C ALA A 250 15.19 14.84 -22.21
N GLU A 251 14.52 15.99 -22.28
CA GLU A 251 14.71 17.07 -21.32
C GLU A 251 14.11 16.70 -19.96
N ALA A 252 12.89 16.16 -19.96
CA ALA A 252 12.27 15.61 -18.76
C ALA A 252 12.78 14.19 -18.47
N LYS A 253 13.44 14.02 -17.33
CA LYS A 253 13.95 12.72 -16.87
C LYS A 253 13.52 12.49 -15.44
N ARG A 254 13.06 11.28 -15.14
CA ARG A 254 12.69 10.88 -13.79
C ARG A 254 13.11 9.44 -13.50
N ILE A 255 13.62 9.22 -12.29
CA ILE A 255 13.84 7.89 -11.71
C ILE A 255 12.89 7.71 -10.54
N VAL A 256 12.16 6.59 -10.52
CA VAL A 256 11.29 6.18 -9.41
C VAL A 256 11.85 4.89 -8.80
N LEU A 257 12.25 4.94 -7.53
CA LEU A 257 12.68 3.78 -6.74
C LEU A 257 11.50 3.19 -5.99
N VAL A 258 11.31 1.89 -6.04
CA VAL A 258 10.31 1.14 -5.27
C VAL A 258 11.04 0.11 -4.42
N THR A 259 10.96 0.21 -3.09
CA THR A 259 11.76 -0.62 -2.16
C THR A 259 11.04 -0.86 -0.84
N ASP A 260 11.30 -1.99 -0.18
CA ASP A 260 10.89 -2.27 1.21
C ASP A 260 12.05 -2.40 2.21
N ALA A 261 13.28 -2.38 1.70
CA ALA A 261 14.52 -2.47 2.46
C ALA A 261 15.41 -1.20 2.32
N PRO A 262 16.30 -0.94 3.30
CA PRO A 262 17.35 0.06 3.13
C PRO A 262 18.44 -0.42 2.15
N CYS A 263 19.27 0.51 1.69
CA CYS A 263 20.48 0.17 0.94
C CYS A 263 21.56 -0.37 1.87
N HIS A 264 22.48 -1.19 1.36
CA HIS A 264 23.68 -1.54 2.13
C HIS A 264 24.47 -0.33 2.65
N GLY A 265 25.16 -0.56 3.77
CA GLY A 265 26.09 0.38 4.38
C GLY A 265 25.50 1.16 5.55
N ARG A 266 26.30 1.29 6.61
CA ARG A 266 25.88 1.75 7.94
C ARG A 266 25.48 3.22 8.07
N LYS A 267 25.53 4.00 6.98
CA LYS A 267 25.32 5.46 7.06
C LYS A 267 23.84 5.83 7.24
N PHE A 268 22.92 4.95 6.85
CA PHE A 268 21.53 5.32 6.59
C PHE A 268 20.47 4.42 7.21
N HIS A 269 20.88 3.42 7.98
CA HIS A 269 20.01 2.53 8.73
C HIS A 269 20.79 1.93 9.90
N ASP A 270 20.07 1.36 10.88
CA ASP A 270 20.67 0.74 12.06
C ASP A 270 20.73 -0.80 11.95
N THR A 271 20.34 -1.37 10.80
CA THR A 271 20.47 -2.81 10.52
C THR A 271 21.91 -3.16 10.15
N SER A 272 22.25 -4.46 10.19
CA SER A 272 23.60 -4.94 9.91
C SER A 272 23.69 -5.60 8.54
N ASP A 273 24.71 -5.22 7.78
CA ASP A 273 25.16 -5.99 6.62
C ASP A 273 25.88 -7.27 7.06
N LYS A 274 25.77 -8.35 6.28
CA LYS A 274 26.63 -9.53 6.41
C LYS A 274 28.07 -9.16 6.10
N GLU A 275 29.00 -9.71 6.90
CA GLU A 275 30.43 -9.44 6.74
C GLU A 275 30.96 -9.88 5.35
N GLU A 276 30.34 -10.89 4.75
CA GLU A 276 30.71 -11.38 3.42
C GLU A 276 30.49 -10.35 2.31
N TYR A 277 29.63 -9.35 2.50
CA TYR A 277 29.36 -8.28 1.53
C TYR A 277 30.29 -7.07 1.66
N ARG A 278 31.22 -7.07 2.61
CA ARG A 278 32.10 -5.91 2.88
C ARG A 278 32.83 -5.43 1.62
N SER A 279 33.30 -6.36 0.78
CA SER A 279 34.01 -6.04 -0.47
C SER A 279 33.07 -5.42 -1.52
N GLU A 280 31.90 -6.00 -1.70
CA GLU A 280 30.87 -5.53 -2.62
C GLU A 280 30.37 -4.14 -2.21
N ILE A 281 30.17 -3.90 -0.92
CA ILE A 281 29.78 -2.60 -0.36
C ILE A 281 30.87 -1.54 -0.61
N GLU A 282 32.14 -1.87 -0.36
CA GLU A 282 33.27 -0.96 -0.62
C GLU A 282 33.41 -0.61 -2.11
N GLN A 283 33.05 -1.53 -3.01
CA GLN A 283 33.05 -1.32 -4.47
C GLN A 283 31.76 -0.67 -4.98
N SER A 284 30.70 -0.66 -4.18
CA SER A 284 29.40 -0.16 -4.60
C SER A 284 29.40 1.37 -4.72
N PRO A 285 28.66 1.94 -5.68
CA PRO A 285 28.60 3.38 -5.84
C PRO A 285 28.07 4.09 -4.59
N ASP A 286 28.67 5.22 -4.23
CA ASP A 286 28.16 6.07 -3.15
C ASP A 286 26.80 6.66 -3.53
N ILE A 287 25.74 6.32 -2.78
CA ILE A 287 24.39 6.86 -3.00
C ILE A 287 24.40 8.38 -2.97
N CYS A 288 25.21 9.01 -2.11
CA CYS A 288 25.26 10.46 -2.10
C CYS A 288 25.80 11.03 -3.42
N ALA A 289 26.80 10.39 -4.02
CA ALA A 289 27.32 10.73 -5.34
C ALA A 289 26.29 10.47 -6.43
N GLN A 290 25.54 9.37 -6.36
CA GLN A 290 24.46 9.08 -7.31
C GLN A 290 23.36 10.14 -7.27
N MET A 291 22.95 10.60 -6.08
CA MET A 291 21.98 11.68 -5.93
C MET A 291 22.49 13.00 -6.50
N ARG A 292 23.76 13.35 -6.24
CA ARG A 292 24.39 14.54 -6.86
C ARG A 292 24.44 14.43 -8.38
N GLU A 293 24.73 13.24 -8.90
CA GLU A 293 24.77 12.99 -10.35
C GLU A 293 23.38 13.10 -11.00
N MET A 294 22.32 12.61 -10.34
CA MET A 294 20.94 12.81 -10.77
C MET A 294 20.60 14.30 -10.85
N ALA A 295 20.90 15.06 -9.79
CA ALA A 295 20.67 16.50 -9.74
C ALA A 295 21.42 17.23 -10.86
N ARG A 296 22.72 16.92 -11.05
CA ARG A 296 23.56 17.50 -12.12
C ARG A 296 23.03 17.20 -13.52
N ARG A 297 22.42 16.03 -13.73
CA ARG A 297 21.83 15.61 -15.02
C ARG A 297 20.38 16.07 -15.23
N GLY A 298 19.80 16.78 -14.26
CA GLY A 298 18.39 17.21 -14.28
C GLY A 298 17.42 16.04 -14.20
N ILE A 299 17.80 14.96 -13.50
CA ILE A 299 16.95 13.78 -13.29
C ILE A 299 16.19 13.97 -11.98
N ASP A 300 14.87 14.12 -12.05
CA ASP A 300 14.01 14.10 -10.87
C ASP A 300 14.05 12.69 -10.25
N PHE A 301 14.07 12.63 -8.91
CA PHE A 301 14.11 11.35 -8.18
C PHE A 301 12.93 11.24 -7.22
N THR A 302 12.32 10.07 -7.14
CA THR A 302 11.24 9.79 -6.19
C THR A 302 11.37 8.38 -5.64
N ILE A 303 11.03 8.20 -4.37
CA ILE A 303 10.98 6.90 -3.71
C ILE A 303 9.53 6.57 -3.36
N ILE A 304 9.13 5.34 -3.64
CA ILE A 304 7.91 4.69 -3.17
C ILE A 304 8.36 3.61 -2.18
N GLU A 305 8.27 3.94 -0.89
CA GLU A 305 8.56 2.99 0.18
C GLU A 305 7.35 2.08 0.36
N VAL A 306 7.60 0.78 0.31
CA VAL A 306 6.65 -0.26 0.65
C VAL A 306 7.07 -0.72 2.04
N TYR A 307 6.28 -0.48 3.09
CA TYR A 307 6.63 -0.82 4.48
C TYR A 307 7.58 0.18 5.22
N PRO A 308 7.03 1.20 5.91
CA PRO A 308 7.81 2.33 6.43
C PRO A 308 8.68 2.04 7.67
N THR A 309 8.62 0.84 8.28
CA THR A 309 9.30 0.63 9.59
C THR A 309 10.82 0.64 9.52
N ASN A 310 11.41 0.35 8.35
CA ASN A 310 12.86 0.41 8.14
C ASN A 310 13.22 1.47 7.09
N THR A 311 12.64 2.67 7.24
CA THR A 311 12.87 3.80 6.32
C THR A 311 14.36 3.92 5.96
N PRO A 312 14.71 3.98 4.67
CA PRO A 312 16.05 4.37 4.26
C PRO A 312 16.30 5.83 4.66
N ARG A 313 17.01 6.07 5.78
CA ARG A 313 17.21 7.43 6.33
C ARG A 313 17.95 8.35 5.35
N TRP A 314 18.63 7.79 4.35
CA TRP A 314 19.32 8.54 3.31
C TRP A 314 18.41 9.50 2.57
N TRP A 315 17.18 9.09 2.23
CA TRP A 315 16.26 9.98 1.53
C TRP A 315 15.84 11.18 2.38
N ARG A 316 15.54 10.95 3.67
CA ARG A 316 15.24 12.05 4.60
C ARG A 316 16.44 12.98 4.78
N PHE A 317 17.66 12.44 4.75
CA PHE A 317 18.88 13.25 4.75
C PHE A 317 18.96 14.10 3.47
N PHE A 318 18.67 13.54 2.30
CA PHE A 318 18.68 14.30 1.05
C PHE A 318 17.56 15.33 0.94
N VAL A 319 16.30 14.96 1.19
CA VAL A 319 15.17 15.93 1.14
C VAL A 319 15.37 17.10 2.09
N LYS A 320 15.96 16.86 3.28
CA LYS A 320 16.27 17.94 4.24
C LYS A 320 17.47 18.80 3.83
N ASN A 321 18.45 18.25 3.11
CA ASN A 321 19.69 18.95 2.75
C ASN A 321 19.74 19.42 1.28
N SER A 322 18.78 19.05 0.43
CA SER A 322 18.67 19.49 -0.97
C SER A 322 17.94 20.83 -1.13
N ILE A 323 17.82 21.63 -0.05
CA ILE A 323 17.39 23.04 -0.08
C ILE A 323 18.58 23.96 0.29
N ALA A 324 19.79 23.60 -0.15
CA ALA A 324 20.97 24.44 -0.06
C ALA A 324 21.70 24.46 -1.41
#